data_AF-A0A9E2BZS3-F1
#
_entry.id   AF-A0A9E2BZS3-F1
#
_cell.length_a   1.000
_cell.length_b   1.000
_cell.length_c   1.000
_cell.angle_alpha   90.00
_cell.angle_beta   90.00
_cell.angle_gamma   90.00
#
_symmetry.space_group_name_H-M   'P 1'
#
loop_
_entity.id
_entity.type
_entity.pdbx_description
1 polymer ?
#
loop_
_entity_poly.entity_id
_entity_poly.type
_entity_poly.pdbx_seq_one_letter_code
_entity_poly.pdbx_strand_id
1 'polypeptide(L)' 'MSKVYNSNIVKVLRLSREMMVLADLGDHNRQDRSCGVLYGTLRDAAYKLRQMAQEEREVHRKNGIWDIEEE' A
#
# COMPACT_ATOMS: atom_id res chain seq x y z
N MET A 1 -7.84 -20.26 9.90
CA MET A 1 -6.75 -19.28 10.02
C MET A 1 -6.39 -18.85 8.61
N SER A 2 -6.53 -17.58 8.25
CA SER A 2 -6.04 -17.13 6.93
C SER A 2 -4.56 -17.44 6.84
N LYS A 3 -4.10 -17.97 5.71
CA LYS A 3 -2.69 -18.24 5.48
C LYS A 3 -1.92 -16.93 5.63
N VAL A 4 -0.88 -16.96 6.45
CA VAL A 4 -0.12 -15.77 6.88
C VAL A 4 0.31 -14.91 5.68
N TYR A 5 0.63 -15.53 4.55
CA TYR A 5 1.01 -14.83 3.32
C TYR A 5 -0.11 -13.93 2.74
N ASN A 6 -1.36 -14.39 2.68
CA ASN A 6 -2.48 -13.57 2.19
C ASN A 6 -2.73 -12.40 3.15
N SER A 7 -2.63 -12.66 4.46
CA SER A 7 -2.82 -11.62 5.47
C SER A 7 -1.76 -10.53 5.37
N ASN A 8 -0.53 -10.87 4.98
CA ASN A 8 0.55 -9.92 4.80
C ASN A 8 0.33 -9.06 3.55
N ILE A 9 -0.20 -9.61 2.46
CA ILE A 9 -0.59 -8.84 1.27
C ILE A 9 -1.65 -7.79 1.64
N VAL A 10 -2.67 -8.17 2.42
CA VAL A 10 -3.69 -7.24 2.92
C VAL A 10 -3.07 -6.14 3.80
N LYS A 11 -2.11 -6.48 4.67
CA LYS A 11 -1.39 -5.49 5.48
C LYS A 11 -0.60 -4.50 4.62
N VAL A 12 0.05 -4.94 3.55
CA VAL A 12 0.75 -4.05 2.61
C VAL A 12 -0.24 -3.13 1.89
N LEU A 13 -1.42 -3.63 1.49
CA LEU A 13 -2.48 -2.81 0.88
C LEU A 13 -3.03 -1.74 1.84
N ARG A 14 -3.12 -2.05 3.14
CA ARG A 14 -3.51 -1.09 4.19
C ARG A 14 -2.41 -0.06 4.43
N LEU A 15 -1.17 -0.52 4.62
CA LEU A 15 -0.01 0.35 4.85
C LEU A 15 0.21 1.32 3.68
N SER A 16 0.13 0.85 2.43
CA SER A 16 0.23 1.73 1.26
C SER A 16 -0.86 2.81 1.24
N ARG A 17 -2.09 2.51 1.69
CA ARG A 17 -3.14 3.53 1.83
C ARG A 17 -2.79 4.54 2.93
N GLU A 18 -2.28 4.10 4.08
CA GLU A 18 -1.82 4.99 5.15
C GLU A 18 -0.66 5.89 4.68
N MET A 19 0.28 5.34 3.90
CA MET A 19 1.36 6.11 3.28
C MET A 19 0.83 7.19 2.33
N MET A 20 -0.20 6.90 1.53
CA MET A 20 -0.83 7.88 0.64
C MET A 20 -1.46 9.02 1.43
N VAL A 21 -2.25 8.70 2.47
CA VAL A 21 -2.88 9.71 3.33
C VAL A 21 -1.83 10.58 4.03
N LEU A 22 -0.76 9.96 4.54
CA LEU A 22 0.33 10.68 5.18
C LEU A 22 1.08 11.58 4.20
N ALA A 23 1.33 11.11 2.98
CA ALA A 23 1.96 11.91 1.95
C ALA A 23 1.11 13.14 1.58
N ASP A 24 -0.21 12.97 1.44
CA ASP A 24 -1.12 14.08 1.14
C ASP A 24 -1.20 15.09 2.29
N LEU A 25 -1.29 14.61 3.53
CA LEU A 25 -1.26 15.47 4.71
C LEU A 25 0.07 16.22 4.82
N GLY A 26 1.18 15.54 4.60
CA GLY A 26 2.51 16.12 4.64
C GLY A 26 2.72 17.18 3.57
N ASP A 27 2.32 16.88 2.33
CA ASP A 27 2.43 17.80 1.21
C ASP A 27 1.57 19.05 1.40
N HIS A 28 0.39 18.91 2.01
CA HIS A 28 -0.49 20.04 2.37
C HIS A 28 0.14 20.95 3.44
N ASN A 29 0.86 20.38 4.42
CA ASN A 29 1.41 21.10 5.58
C ASN A 29 2.91 21.45 5.45
N ARG A 30 3.53 21.22 4.29
CA ARG A 30 4.98 21.38 4.11
C ARG A 30 5.44 22.83 4.34
N GLN A 31 6.51 23.00 5.10
CA GLN A 31 7.12 24.31 5.39
C GLN A 31 8.25 24.66 4.42
N ASP A 32 8.84 23.67 3.76
CA ASP A 32 9.91 23.86 2.78
C ASP A 32 9.85 22.85 1.63
N ARG A 33 10.77 23.02 0.67
CA ARG A 33 10.88 22.17 -0.52
C ARG A 33 11.37 20.75 -0.20
N SER A 34 12.17 20.58 0.86
CA SER A 34 12.73 19.28 1.25
C SER A 34 11.64 18.36 1.81
N CYS A 35 10.68 18.90 2.56
CA CYS A 35 9.46 18.21 2.94
C CYS A 35 8.66 17.75 1.71
N GLY A 36 8.55 18.60 0.67
CA GLY A 36 7.91 18.24 -0.59
C GLY A 36 8.55 17.02 -1.27
N VAL A 37 9.89 16.94 -1.28
CA VAL A 37 10.62 15.78 -1.82
C VAL A 37 10.33 14.52 -1.00
N LEU A 38 10.32 14.62 0.33
CA LEU A 38 10.03 13.50 1.23
C LEU A 38 8.61 12.94 0.98
N TYR A 39 7.60 13.81 0.98
CA TYR A 39 6.20 13.38 0.81
C TYR A 39 5.90 12.92 -0.62
N GLY A 40 6.54 13.52 -1.64
CA GLY A 40 6.49 13.02 -3.01
C GLY A 40 7.07 11.60 -3.11
N THR A 41 8.24 11.36 -2.53
CA THR A 41 8.87 10.04 -2.49
C THR A 41 7.99 9.01 -1.77
N LEU A 42 7.39 9.40 -0.63
CA LEU A 42 6.48 8.56 0.12
C LEU A 42 5.25 8.17 -0.73
N ARG A 43 4.68 9.13 -1.45
CA ARG A 43 3.53 8.92 -2.35
C ARG A 43 3.87 7.93 -3.46
N ASP A 44 5.01 8.11 -4.13
CA ASP A 44 5.45 7.23 -5.21
C ASP A 44 5.71 5.80 -4.74
N ALA A 45 6.37 5.65 -3.59
CA ALA A 45 6.59 4.35 -2.96
C ALA A 45 5.25 3.67 -2.60
N ALA A 46 4.28 4.44 -2.10
CA ALA A 46 2.96 3.92 -1.75
C ALA A 46 2.21 3.38 -2.98
N TYR A 47 2.20 4.11 -4.10
CA TYR A 47 1.60 3.65 -5.35
C TYR A 47 2.27 2.37 -5.85
N LYS A 48 3.60 2.32 -5.87
CA LYS A 48 4.35 1.14 -6.31
C LYS A 48 4.05 -0.08 -5.44
N LEU A 49 4.09 0.07 -4.12
CA LEU A 49 3.76 -1.02 -3.17
C LEU A 49 2.32 -1.50 -3.35
N ARG A 50 1.37 -0.58 -3.50
CA ARG A 50 -0.04 -0.91 -3.71
C ARG A 50 -0.24 -1.73 -4.98
N GLN A 51 0.38 -1.31 -6.10
CA GLN A 51 0.30 -2.03 -7.35
C GLN A 51 0.86 -3.46 -7.22
N MET A 52 2.07 -3.61 -6.70
CA MET A 52 2.70 -4.93 -6.52
C MET A 52 1.86 -5.86 -5.62
N ALA A 53 1.29 -5.32 -4.53
CA ALA A 53 0.44 -6.10 -3.63
C ALA A 53 -0.90 -6.49 -4.27
N GLN A 54 -1.48 -5.64 -5.12
CA GLN A 54 -2.67 -5.98 -5.89
C GLN A 54 -2.38 -7.07 -6.92
N GLU A 55 -1.27 -6.97 -7.64
CA GLU A 55 -0.83 -7.99 -8.59
C GLU A 55 -0.65 -9.35 -7.91
N GLU A 56 0.04 -9.40 -6.76
CA GLU A 56 0.24 -10.63 -5.99
C GLU A 56 -1.10 -11.21 -5.49
N ARG A 57 -2.02 -10.36 -5.02
CA ARG A 57 -3.37 -10.78 -4.65
C ARG A 57 -4.09 -11.46 -5.82
N GLU A 58 -4.02 -10.88 -7.02
CA GLU A 58 -4.67 -11.46 -8.20
C GLU A 58 -3.99 -12.78 -8.63
N VAL A 59 -2.67 -12.91 -8.47
CA VAL A 59 -1.96 -14.19 -8.68
C VAL A 59 -2.47 -15.25 -7.71
N HIS A 60 -2.60 -14.92 -6.43
CA HIS A 60 -3.14 -15.84 -5.42
C HIS A 60 -4.59 -16.23 -5.69
N ARG A 61 -5.43 -15.30 -6.16
CA ARG A 61 -6.82 -15.57 -6.58
C ARG A 61 -6.86 -16.52 -7.78
N LYS A 62 -6.07 -16.25 -8.81
CA LYS A 62 -5.98 -17.10 -10.02
C LYS A 62 -5.51 -18.51 -9.70
N ASN A 63 -4.60 -18.65 -8.75
CA ASN A 63 -4.09 -19.94 -8.30
C ASN A 63 -5.00 -20.66 -7.30
N GLY A 64 -6.15 -20.07 -6.93
CA GLY A 64 -7.10 -20.67 -5.98
C GLY A 64 -6.58 -20.78 -4.55
N ILE A 65 -5.53 -20.02 -4.20
CA ILE A 65 -4.91 -20.04 -2.86
C ILE A 65 -5.26 -18.80 -2.02
N TRP A 66 -6.07 -17.88 -2.55
CA TRP A 66 -6.61 -16.75 -1.82
C TRP A 66 -7.71 -17.21 -0.85
N ASP A 67 -7.55 -16.92 0.44
CA ASP A 67 -8.41 -17.44 1.52
C ASP A 67 -8.96 -16.36 2.46
N ILE A 68 -8.95 -15.11 2.01
CA ILE A 68 -9.49 -13.96 2.75
C ILE A 68 -10.74 -13.47 2.02
N GLU A 69 -11.87 -13.44 2.71
CA GLU A 69 -13.08 -12.76 2.27
C GLU A 69 -12.87 -11.25 2.44
N GLU A 70 -13.04 -10.49 1.36
CA GLU A 70 -13.04 -9.03 1.44
C GLU A 70 -14.46 -8.60 1.84
N GLU A 71 -14.65 -8.20 3.11
CA GLU A 71 -15.82 -7.42 3.56
C GLU A 71 -15.81 -6.00 2.99
#